data_AF-A0A917HWU4-F1
#
_entry.id   AF-A0A917HWU4-F1
#
_cell.length_a   1.000
_cell.length_b   1.000
_cell.length_c   1.000
_cell.angle_alpha   90.00
_cell.angle_beta   90.00
_cell.angle_gamma   90.00
#
_symmetry.space_group_name_H-M   'P 1'
#
loop_
_entity.id
_entity.type
_entity.pdbx_description
1 polymer ?
#
loop_
_entity_poly.entity_id
_entity_poly.type
_entity_poly.pdbx_seq_one_letter_code
_entity_poly.pdbx_strand_id
1 'polypeptide(L)'
;MSSKKILVIIFTAVCLGITLFVLFLYISIKTKSTRIDRYEPFKEWIGKTVELNRPSVLFCERLPFNDNYPNVLLDSLHPNWQYVDEQANLSEPDLVKIIAFPKGVAFTIQKAVMYTNGVSGSSTPIVFGTITHGAEVYQVGYQWGEQDIGKSFDKIKESWRFHQAPWQSIEDTNYYALPRAEFW
;
A
#
# COMPACT_ATOMS: atom_id res chain seq x y z
N MET A 1 -44.43 23.54 -27.77
CA MET A 1 -43.95 22.76 -26.61
C MET A 1 -44.18 23.59 -25.35
N SER A 2 -44.87 23.08 -24.32
CA SER A 2 -45.26 23.88 -23.14
C SER A 2 -44.05 24.24 -22.27
N SER A 3 -44.02 25.43 -21.68
CA SER A 3 -42.95 25.91 -20.78
C SER A 3 -42.65 24.94 -19.64
N LYS A 4 -43.65 24.20 -19.15
CA LYS A 4 -43.47 23.14 -18.14
C LYS A 4 -42.59 21.99 -18.65
N LYS A 5 -42.73 21.60 -19.92
CA LYS A 5 -41.90 20.54 -20.53
C LYS A 5 -40.45 20.98 -20.70
N ILE A 6 -40.23 22.24 -21.07
CA ILE A 6 -38.88 22.81 -21.20
C ILE A 6 -38.17 22.84 -19.84
N LEU A 7 -38.88 23.28 -18.79
CA LEU A 7 -38.32 23.38 -17.45
C LEU A 7 -37.95 22.01 -16.85
N VAL A 8 -38.77 20.98 -17.11
CA VAL A 8 -38.45 19.59 -16.74
C VAL A 8 -37.19 19.10 -17.46
N ILE A 9 -37.06 19.34 -18.77
CA ILE A 9 -35.87 18.93 -19.54
C ILE A 9 -34.60 19.59 -18.99
N ILE A 10 -34.64 20.90 -18.72
CA ILE A 10 -33.50 21.63 -18.16
C ILE A 10 -33.13 21.07 -16.78
N PHE A 11 -34.11 20.86 -15.91
CA PHE A 11 -33.88 20.30 -14.58
C PHE A 11 -33.24 18.90 -14.66
N THR A 12 -33.78 18.02 -15.50
CA THR A 12 -33.22 16.67 -15.71
C THR A 12 -31.79 16.73 -16.26
N ALA A 13 -31.50 17.63 -17.21
CA ALA A 13 -30.15 17.79 -17.76
C ALA A 13 -29.15 18.27 -16.70
N VAL A 14 -29.55 19.20 -15.83
CA VAL A 14 -28.72 19.69 -14.73
C VAL A 14 -28.47 18.58 -13.70
N CYS A 15 -29.52 17.86 -13.28
CA CYS A 15 -29.36 16.74 -12.35
C CYS A 15 -28.43 15.66 -12.92
N LEU A 16 -28.60 15.30 -14.19
CA LEU A 16 -27.73 14.34 -14.86
C LEU A 16 -26.27 14.82 -14.92
N GLY A 17 -26.07 16.10 -15.25
CA GLY A 17 -24.73 16.70 -15.26
C GLY A 17 -24.04 16.65 -13.91
N ILE A 18 -24.75 16.98 -12.82
CA ILE A 18 -24.22 16.91 -11.45
C ILE A 18 -23.89 15.47 -11.08
N THR A 19 -24.78 14.52 -11.36
CA THR A 19 -24.54 13.09 -11.06
C THR A 19 -23.32 12.57 -11.81
N LEU A 20 -23.17 12.87 -13.10
CA LEU A 20 -22.00 12.46 -13.88
C LEU A 20 -20.70 13.11 -13.37
N PHE A 21 -20.76 14.38 -12.96
CA PHE A 21 -19.61 15.07 -12.39
C PHE A 21 -19.17 14.45 -11.06
N VAL A 22 -20.11 14.17 -10.15
CA VAL A 22 -19.83 13.49 -8.87
C VAL A 22 -19.25 12.09 -9.12
N LEU A 23 -19.80 11.33 -10.07
CA LEU A 23 -19.28 10.02 -10.43
C LEU A 23 -17.84 10.12 -10.98
N PHE A 24 -17.56 11.11 -11.82
CA PHE A 24 -16.22 11.33 -12.37
C PHE A 24 -15.20 11.68 -11.27
N LEU A 25 -15.58 12.54 -10.32
CA LEU A 25 -14.76 12.86 -9.16
C LEU A 25 -14.49 11.63 -8.31
N TYR A 26 -15.53 10.84 -8.00
CA TYR A 26 -15.39 9.62 -7.21
C TYR A 26 -14.42 8.63 -7.87
N ILE A 27 -14.56 8.40 -9.17
CA ILE A 27 -13.66 7.51 -9.93
C ILE A 27 -12.23 8.07 -9.91
N SER A 28 -12.05 9.39 -10.05
CA SER A 28 -10.72 10.00 -10.09
C SER A 28 -9.98 9.91 -8.76
N ILE A 29 -10.67 10.08 -7.62
CA ILE A 29 -10.03 10.09 -6.30
C ILE A 29 -9.89 8.71 -5.67
N LYS A 30 -10.64 7.70 -6.16
CA LYS A 30 -10.66 6.37 -5.57
C LYS A 30 -9.32 5.65 -5.78
N THR A 31 -8.72 5.21 -4.67
CA THR A 31 -7.53 4.35 -4.68
C THR A 31 -7.85 3.02 -5.37
N LYS A 32 -6.96 2.62 -6.28
CA LYS A 32 -7.02 1.36 -7.02
C LYS A 32 -6.18 0.31 -6.30
N SER A 33 -6.51 -0.96 -6.45
CA SER A 33 -5.75 -2.04 -5.83
C SER A 33 -5.70 -3.28 -6.72
N THR A 34 -4.55 -3.95 -6.81
CA THR A 34 -4.38 -5.17 -7.62
C THR A 34 -3.45 -6.15 -6.93
N ARG A 35 -3.81 -7.44 -6.91
CA ARG A 35 -2.95 -8.49 -6.36
C ARG A 35 -1.72 -8.66 -7.24
N ILE A 36 -0.55 -8.64 -6.60
CA ILE A 36 0.76 -8.78 -7.27
C ILE A 36 1.51 -10.04 -6.84
N ASP A 37 0.81 -11.01 -6.24
CA ASP A 37 1.39 -12.24 -5.70
C ASP A 37 2.19 -13.06 -6.73
N ARG A 38 1.77 -13.01 -8.00
CA ARG A 38 2.39 -13.79 -9.08
C ARG A 38 3.60 -13.11 -9.73
N TYR A 39 3.89 -11.88 -9.31
CA TYR A 39 4.99 -11.07 -9.88
C TYR A 39 6.23 -11.20 -9.01
N GLU A 40 7.39 -11.09 -9.64
CA GLU A 40 8.65 -11.01 -8.91
C GLU A 40 8.79 -9.65 -8.20
N PRO A 41 9.47 -9.59 -7.04
CA PRO A 41 10.01 -10.73 -6.28
C PRO A 41 8.96 -11.40 -5.37
N PHE A 42 7.72 -10.91 -5.33
CA PHE A 42 6.70 -11.38 -4.38
C PHE A 42 6.39 -12.87 -4.47
N LYS A 43 6.35 -13.42 -5.70
CA LYS A 43 5.97 -14.83 -5.94
C LYS A 43 6.82 -15.82 -5.17
N GLU A 44 8.07 -15.46 -4.87
CA GLU A 44 8.98 -16.30 -4.10
C GLU A 44 8.61 -16.36 -2.61
N TRP A 45 7.88 -15.37 -2.10
CA TRP A 45 7.61 -15.19 -0.68
C TRP A 45 6.16 -15.49 -0.29
N ILE A 46 5.21 -15.29 -1.21
CA ILE A 46 3.78 -15.51 -0.91
C ILE A 46 3.51 -16.96 -0.46
N GLY A 47 2.78 -17.09 0.65
CA GLY A 47 2.41 -18.36 1.26
C GLY A 47 3.48 -18.96 2.17
N LYS A 48 4.64 -18.32 2.32
CA LYS A 48 5.73 -18.81 3.18
C LYS A 48 5.68 -18.17 4.56
N THR A 49 6.08 -18.95 5.56
CA THR A 49 6.49 -18.43 6.87
C THR A 49 7.99 -18.23 6.85
N VAL A 50 8.42 -17.00 7.11
CA VAL A 50 9.82 -16.56 7.13
C VAL A 50 10.19 -16.03 8.51
N GLU A 51 11.46 -16.09 8.86
CA GLU A 51 11.96 -15.46 10.08
C GLU A 51 12.42 -14.04 9.79
N LEU A 52 12.11 -13.10 10.69
CA LEU A 52 12.66 -11.77 10.64
C LEU A 52 14.15 -11.81 11.02
N ASN A 53 15.03 -11.50 10.08
CA ASN A 53 16.49 -11.50 10.24
C ASN A 53 17.02 -10.33 11.06
N ARG A 54 16.15 -9.40 11.48
CA ARG A 54 16.48 -8.20 12.25
C ARG A 54 15.32 -7.81 13.18
N PRO A 55 15.59 -7.01 14.23
CA PRO A 55 14.53 -6.41 15.01
C PRO A 55 13.60 -5.58 14.13
N SER A 56 12.30 -5.64 14.41
CA SER A 56 11.29 -4.89 13.67
C SER A 56 10.23 -4.38 14.63
N VAL A 57 9.59 -3.26 14.30
CA VAL A 57 8.61 -2.61 15.17
C VAL A 57 7.28 -2.53 14.45
N LEU A 58 6.24 -2.90 15.17
CA LEU A 58 4.87 -2.84 14.69
C LEU A 58 4.21 -1.55 15.20
N PHE A 59 3.58 -0.82 14.28
CA PHE A 59 2.84 0.40 14.55
C PHE A 59 1.40 0.24 14.09
N CYS A 60 0.46 0.82 14.82
CA CYS A 60 -0.90 1.05 14.33
C CYS A 60 -0.89 2.30 13.45
N GLU A 61 -1.38 2.20 12.22
CA GLU A 61 -1.55 3.36 11.35
C GLU A 61 -2.93 3.99 11.57
N ARG A 62 -2.98 5.32 11.68
CA ARG A 62 -4.26 6.05 11.78
C ARG A 62 -5.13 5.87 10.52
N LEU A 63 -4.51 5.75 9.35
CA LEU A 63 -5.17 5.61 8.05
C LEU A 63 -4.52 4.47 7.25
N PRO A 64 -4.84 3.20 7.55
CA PRO A 64 -4.24 2.07 6.86
C PRO A 64 -4.74 1.96 5.41
N PHE A 65 -3.90 1.41 4.53
CA PHE A 65 -4.33 1.05 3.16
C PHE A 65 -5.37 -0.08 3.13
N ASN A 66 -5.47 -0.86 4.20
CA ASN A 66 -6.40 -1.99 4.32
C ASN A 66 -6.86 -2.13 5.76
N ASP A 67 -8.15 -1.93 6.03
CA ASP A 67 -8.71 -2.03 7.38
C ASP A 67 -8.53 -3.41 8.01
N ASN A 68 -8.35 -4.48 7.22
CA ASN A 68 -8.08 -5.82 7.73
C ASN A 68 -6.62 -5.99 8.19
N TYR A 69 -5.72 -5.08 7.81
CA TYR A 69 -4.31 -5.05 8.16
C TYR A 69 -3.96 -3.65 8.68
N PRO A 70 -4.45 -3.27 9.87
CA PRO A 70 -4.34 -1.91 10.39
C PRO A 70 -2.93 -1.53 10.87
N ASN A 71 -2.01 -2.50 10.90
CA ASN A 71 -0.68 -2.31 11.45
C ASN A 71 0.39 -2.35 10.35
N VAL A 72 1.37 -1.46 10.45
CA VAL A 72 2.56 -1.44 9.62
C VAL A 72 3.78 -1.96 10.38
N LEU A 73 4.52 -2.87 9.76
CA LEU A 73 5.82 -3.32 10.26
C LEU A 73 6.92 -2.50 9.60
N LEU A 74 7.82 -1.99 10.43
CA LEU A 74 9.00 -1.25 9.97
C LEU A 74 10.24 -1.82 10.63
N ASP A 75 11.37 -1.71 9.94
CA ASP A 75 12.69 -2.10 10.44
C ASP A 75 13.69 -0.98 10.18
N SER A 76 14.87 -1.07 10.79
CA SER A 76 15.88 -0.01 10.72
C SER A 76 16.41 0.29 9.32
N LEU A 77 16.23 -0.61 8.34
CA LEU A 77 16.62 -0.38 6.95
C LEU A 77 15.43 0.00 6.04
N HIS A 78 14.22 0.09 6.60
CA HIS A 78 13.07 0.52 5.84
C HIS A 78 13.21 2.01 5.47
N PRO A 79 12.94 2.44 4.22
CA PRO A 79 13.06 3.84 3.81
C PRO A 79 12.25 4.81 4.69
N ASN A 80 11.05 4.39 5.12
CA ASN A 80 10.19 5.17 6.03
C ASN A 80 10.63 5.13 7.51
N TRP A 81 11.78 4.56 7.86
CA TRP A 81 12.22 4.52 9.27
C TRP A 81 12.40 5.93 9.86
N GLN A 82 12.93 6.87 9.08
CA GLN A 82 13.06 8.26 9.52
C GLN A 82 11.71 8.91 9.87
N TYR A 83 10.64 8.57 9.13
CA TYR A 83 9.30 9.08 9.42
C TYR A 83 8.79 8.62 10.81
N VAL A 84 9.21 7.45 11.30
CA VAL A 84 8.88 6.99 12.66
C VAL A 84 9.44 7.95 13.71
N ASP A 85 10.70 8.37 13.55
CA ASP A 85 11.37 9.28 14.50
C ASP A 85 10.70 10.66 14.50
N GLU A 86 10.25 11.13 13.33
CA GLU A 86 9.50 12.38 13.18
C GLU A 86 8.13 12.30 13.90
N GLN A 87 7.43 11.17 13.77
CA GLN A 87 6.12 10.95 14.39
C GLN A 87 6.18 10.84 15.92
N ALA A 88 7.27 10.30 16.48
CA ALA A 88 7.40 10.07 17.92
C ALA A 88 7.26 11.34 18.80
N ASN A 89 7.48 12.53 18.21
CA ASN A 89 7.45 13.81 18.92
C ASN A 89 6.18 14.64 18.67
N LEU A 90 5.24 14.15 17.84
CA LEU A 90 4.00 14.85 17.54
C LEU A 90 2.95 14.59 18.63
N SER A 91 2.09 15.59 18.88
CA SER A 91 0.97 15.45 19.82
C SER A 91 -0.11 14.49 19.31
N GLU A 92 -0.26 14.38 17.99
CA GLU A 92 -1.19 13.49 17.32
C GLU A 92 -0.45 12.70 16.24
N PRO A 93 0.25 11.61 16.60
CA PRO A 93 1.01 10.83 15.64
C PRO A 93 0.11 9.99 14.73
N ASP A 94 0.49 9.86 13.47
CA ASP A 94 -0.10 8.94 12.50
C ASP A 94 0.29 7.48 12.78
N LEU A 95 1.43 7.27 13.45
CA LEU A 95 1.96 5.97 13.83
C LEU A 95 2.02 5.82 15.35
N VAL A 96 1.30 4.84 15.89
CA VAL A 96 1.34 4.51 17.33
C VAL A 96 2.05 3.17 17.51
N LYS A 97 3.19 3.18 18.21
CA LYS A 97 3.97 1.96 18.47
C LYS A 97 3.16 0.96 19.29
N ILE A 98 3.08 -0.27 18.81
CA ILE A 98 2.41 -1.39 19.50
C ILE A 98 3.45 -2.23 20.23
N ILE A 99 4.39 -2.81 19.48
CA ILE A 99 5.36 -3.77 20.00
C ILE A 99 6.63 -3.79 19.14
N ALA A 100 7.76 -4.13 19.74
CA ALA A 100 9.00 -4.43 19.03
C ALA A 100 9.24 -5.95 19.07
N PHE A 101 9.48 -6.53 17.89
CA PHE A 101 9.82 -7.92 17.72
C PHE A 101 11.34 -8.10 17.69
N PRO A 102 11.90 -9.06 18.44
CA PRO A 102 13.30 -9.45 18.27
C PRO A 102 13.51 -10.14 16.92
N LYS A 103 14.78 -10.29 16.54
CA LYS A 103 15.18 -11.18 15.43
C LYS A 103 14.69 -12.62 15.70
N GLY A 104 14.30 -13.32 14.64
CA GLY A 104 13.86 -14.73 14.67
C GLY A 104 12.35 -14.90 14.82
N VAL A 105 11.57 -13.82 14.94
CA VAL A 105 10.10 -13.91 14.97
C VAL A 105 9.58 -14.36 13.62
N ALA A 106 8.61 -15.29 13.63
CA ALA A 106 7.99 -15.83 12.43
C ALA A 106 6.95 -14.86 11.85
N PHE A 107 7.10 -14.57 10.56
CA PHE A 107 6.18 -13.79 9.75
C PHE A 107 5.62 -14.66 8.64
N THR A 108 4.30 -14.86 8.62
CA THR A 108 3.62 -15.62 7.56
C THR A 108 3.10 -14.67 6.51
N ILE A 109 3.71 -14.70 5.32
CA ILE A 109 3.37 -13.84 4.19
C ILE A 109 2.17 -14.44 3.47
N GLN A 110 1.08 -13.68 3.35
CA GLN A 110 -0.19 -14.18 2.83
C GLN A 110 -0.48 -13.69 1.41
N LYS A 111 -0.18 -12.41 1.14
CA LYS A 111 -0.44 -11.76 -0.16
C LYS A 111 0.38 -10.50 -0.32
N ALA A 112 0.50 -10.01 -1.55
CA ALA A 112 1.03 -8.71 -1.90
C ALA A 112 0.03 -7.97 -2.80
N VAL A 113 -0.15 -6.68 -2.56
CA VAL A 113 -1.09 -5.83 -3.29
C VAL A 113 -0.40 -4.55 -3.70
N MET A 114 -0.56 -4.18 -4.97
CA MET A 114 -0.23 -2.85 -5.46
C MET A 114 -1.42 -1.93 -5.18
N TYR A 115 -1.18 -0.82 -4.48
CA TYR A 115 -2.14 0.27 -4.37
C TYR A 115 -1.72 1.42 -5.26
N THR A 116 -2.65 2.06 -5.97
CA THR A 116 -2.39 3.31 -6.69
C THR A 116 -3.34 4.38 -6.16
N ASN A 117 -2.78 5.43 -5.55
CA ASN A 117 -3.54 6.54 -5.00
C ASN A 117 -4.26 7.29 -6.13
N GLY A 118 -5.57 7.53 -6.00
CA GLY A 118 -6.35 8.20 -7.05
C GLY A 118 -5.93 9.65 -7.30
N VAL A 119 -5.50 10.35 -6.25
CA VAL A 119 -5.12 11.78 -6.33
C VAL A 119 -3.71 11.95 -6.88
N SER A 120 -2.71 11.29 -6.27
CA SER A 120 -1.31 11.48 -6.68
C SER A 120 -0.88 10.59 -7.85
N GLY A 121 -1.62 9.51 -8.11
CA GLY A 121 -1.19 8.45 -9.05
C GLY A 121 0.01 7.64 -8.56
N SER A 122 0.55 7.92 -7.37
CA SER A 122 1.66 7.17 -6.80
C SER A 122 1.22 5.74 -6.49
N SER A 123 2.11 4.80 -6.77
CA SER A 123 1.86 3.37 -6.59
C SER A 123 2.73 2.83 -5.45
N THR A 124 2.14 1.99 -4.61
CA THR A 124 2.75 1.48 -3.40
C THR A 124 2.47 -0.02 -3.26
N PRO A 125 3.47 -0.88 -3.48
CA PRO A 125 3.37 -2.31 -3.20
C PRO A 125 3.45 -2.57 -1.70
N ILE A 126 2.51 -3.37 -1.19
CA ILE A 126 2.44 -3.75 0.22
C ILE A 126 2.34 -5.27 0.33
N VAL A 127 3.21 -5.85 1.14
CA VAL A 127 3.14 -7.26 1.57
C VAL A 127 2.27 -7.33 2.82
N PHE A 128 1.30 -8.24 2.82
CA PHE A 128 0.41 -8.49 3.93
C PHE A 128 0.62 -9.89 4.48
N GLY A 129 0.53 -10.00 5.80
CA GLY A 129 0.66 -11.28 6.48
C GLY A 129 0.35 -11.18 7.96
N THR A 130 0.81 -12.19 8.69
CA THR A 130 0.59 -12.29 10.14
C THR A 130 1.86 -12.61 10.89
N ILE A 131 2.04 -11.97 12.04
CA ILE A 131 3.07 -12.31 13.02
C ILE A 131 2.39 -12.88 14.25
N THR A 132 2.84 -14.05 14.70
CA THR A 132 2.41 -14.62 15.99
C THR A 132 3.51 -14.40 17.01
N HIS A 133 3.19 -13.76 18.13
CA HIS A 133 4.16 -13.50 19.19
C HIS A 133 3.50 -13.72 20.55
N GLY A 134 3.95 -14.74 21.28
CA GLY A 134 3.25 -15.22 22.47
C GLY A 134 1.88 -15.80 22.13
N ALA A 135 0.82 -15.26 22.74
CA ALA A 135 -0.56 -15.66 22.50
C ALA A 135 -1.29 -14.78 21.47
N GLU A 136 -0.66 -13.71 20.98
CA GLU A 136 -1.27 -12.73 20.09
C GLU A 136 -0.88 -12.97 18.63
N VAL A 137 -1.84 -12.67 17.74
CA VAL A 137 -1.65 -12.70 16.28
C VAL A 137 -1.91 -11.31 15.74
N TYR A 138 -0.89 -10.71 15.13
CA TYR A 138 -0.97 -9.38 14.54
C TYR A 138 -1.17 -9.49 13.03
N GLN A 139 -2.14 -8.74 12.49
CA GLN A 139 -2.27 -8.52 11.06
C GLN A 139 -1.31 -7.40 10.65
N VAL A 140 -0.45 -7.66 9.68
CA VAL A 140 0.70 -6.80 9.37
C VAL A 140 0.74 -6.47 7.89
N GLY A 141 0.93 -5.19 7.57
CA GLY A 141 1.39 -4.70 6.28
C GLY A 141 2.87 -4.29 6.32
N TYR A 142 3.60 -4.50 5.24
CA TYR A 142 4.97 -4.03 5.06
C TYR A 142 5.10 -3.47 3.64
N GLN A 143 5.36 -2.17 3.52
CA GLN A 143 5.59 -1.53 2.23
C GLN A 143 6.92 -2.03 1.66
N TRP A 144 6.90 -2.61 0.46
CA TRP A 144 8.11 -3.20 -0.11
C TRP A 144 8.24 -2.94 -1.59
N GLY A 145 9.19 -2.08 -1.91
CA GLY A 145 9.49 -1.67 -3.27
C GLY A 145 9.23 -0.18 -3.50
N GLU A 146 10.06 0.40 -4.35
CA GLU A 146 9.96 1.77 -4.82
C GLU A 146 10.13 1.79 -6.35
N GLN A 147 9.36 2.64 -7.02
CA GLN A 147 9.51 2.85 -8.44
C GLN A 147 10.58 3.91 -8.72
N ASP A 148 11.57 3.55 -9.54
CA ASP A 148 12.53 4.47 -10.10
C ASP A 148 11.84 5.39 -11.12
N ILE A 149 11.76 6.66 -10.76
CA ILE A 149 11.04 7.69 -11.52
C ILE A 149 11.69 7.90 -12.90
N GLY A 150 13.01 7.86 -12.99
CA GLY A 150 13.74 8.05 -14.26
C GLY A 150 13.42 6.92 -15.25
N LYS A 151 13.55 5.67 -14.79
CA LYS A 151 13.19 4.50 -15.61
C LYS A 151 11.71 4.49 -16.00
N SER A 152 10.83 4.83 -15.06
CA SER A 152 9.39 4.94 -15.34
C SER A 152 9.08 6.03 -16.36
N PHE A 153 9.75 7.18 -16.28
CA PHE A 153 9.60 8.29 -17.24
C PHE A 153 10.03 7.88 -18.65
N ASP A 154 11.14 7.14 -18.76
CA ASP A 154 11.65 6.56 -20.01
C ASP A 154 10.85 5.34 -20.48
N LYS A 155 9.74 5.01 -19.80
CA LYS A 155 8.84 3.88 -20.10
C LYS A 155 9.52 2.51 -20.05
N ILE A 156 10.58 2.39 -19.26
CA ILE A 156 11.23 1.10 -18.96
C ILE A 156 10.28 0.34 -18.01
N LYS A 157 9.87 -0.86 -18.42
CA LYS A 157 8.93 -1.68 -17.64
C LYS A 157 9.53 -2.09 -16.31
N GLU A 158 10.79 -2.49 -16.32
CA GLU A 158 11.61 -2.87 -15.17
C GLU A 158 12.08 -1.61 -14.43
N SER A 159 11.14 -0.96 -13.75
CA SER A 159 11.36 0.29 -13.00
C SER A 159 11.22 0.13 -11.49
N TRP A 160 10.83 -1.05 -11.00
CA TRP A 160 10.67 -1.29 -9.57
C TRP A 160 11.92 -1.91 -8.96
N ARG A 161 12.42 -1.31 -7.88
CA ARG A 161 13.53 -1.83 -7.07
C ARG A 161 13.06 -2.09 -5.64
N PHE A 162 13.76 -2.94 -4.91
CA PHE A 162 13.32 -3.41 -3.60
C PHE A 162 14.44 -3.27 -2.58
N HIS A 163 14.21 -2.49 -1.53
CA HIS A 163 15.12 -2.45 -0.38
C HIS A 163 15.14 -3.81 0.32
N GLN A 164 16.20 -4.10 1.06
CA GLN A 164 16.33 -5.36 1.79
C GLN A 164 15.26 -5.46 2.89
N ALA A 165 14.25 -6.29 2.67
CA ALA A 165 13.20 -6.57 3.65
C ALA A 165 13.75 -7.34 4.87
N PRO A 166 13.07 -7.30 6.04
CA PRO A 166 13.57 -7.93 7.25
C PRO A 166 13.63 -9.45 7.15
N TRP A 167 12.95 -10.09 6.19
CA TRP A 167 13.06 -11.54 5.93
C TRP A 167 14.14 -11.91 4.91
N GLN A 168 14.81 -10.94 4.28
CA GLN A 168 15.88 -11.19 3.32
C GLN A 168 17.25 -11.15 4.00
N SER A 169 18.15 -12.05 3.60
CA SER A 169 19.54 -12.06 4.06
C SER A 169 20.42 -11.09 3.28
N ILE A 170 20.09 -10.83 2.01
CA ILE A 170 20.83 -9.96 1.09
C ILE A 170 19.82 -9.06 0.36
N GLU A 171 20.23 -7.83 0.05
CA GLU A 171 19.44 -6.92 -0.78
C GLU A 171 19.30 -7.44 -2.21
N ASP A 172 18.10 -7.29 -2.78
CA ASP A 172 17.86 -7.58 -4.19
C ASP A 172 18.19 -6.33 -5.03
N THR A 173 19.18 -6.45 -5.91
CA THR A 173 19.66 -5.34 -6.74
C THR A 173 18.98 -5.29 -8.12
N ASN A 174 18.07 -6.22 -8.41
CA ASN A 174 17.38 -6.27 -9.69
C ASN A 174 16.25 -5.24 -9.77
N TYR A 175 15.89 -4.94 -11.02
CA TYR A 175 14.70 -4.17 -11.34
C TYR A 175 13.62 -5.07 -11.94
N TYR A 176 12.37 -4.85 -11.53
CA TYR A 176 11.23 -5.66 -11.92
C TYR A 176 10.12 -4.85 -12.56
N ALA A 177 9.31 -5.52 -13.38
CA ALA A 177 8.10 -4.98 -13.93
C ALA A 177 6.90 -5.38 -13.07
N LEU A 178 6.24 -4.40 -12.45
CA LEU A 178 4.98 -4.58 -11.74
C LEU A 178 3.83 -3.92 -12.52
N PRO A 179 2.61 -4.49 -12.45
CA PRO A 179 1.44 -3.84 -13.02
C PRO A 179 1.08 -2.59 -12.20
N ARG A 180 0.38 -1.65 -12.84
CA ARG A 180 -0.36 -0.61 -12.12
C ARG A 180 -1.61 -1.20 -11.50
N ALA A 181 -2.08 -0.60 -10.41
CA ALA A 181 -3.34 -1.03 -9.83
C ALA A 181 -4.54 -0.60 -10.70
N GLU A 182 -5.49 -1.51 -10.86
CA GLU A 182 -6.72 -1.34 -11.62
C GLU A 182 -7.94 -1.18 -10.69
N PHE A 183 -9.07 -0.74 -11.25
CA PHE A 183 -10.33 -0.81 -10.54
C PHE A 183 -10.74 -2.28 -10.39
N TRP A 184 -11.13 -2.65 -9.17
CA TRP A 184 -11.87 -3.89 -8.91
C TRP A 184 -13.27 -3.83 -9.53
#